data_AF-A0AAV2NYQ2-F1
#
_entry.id   AF-A0AAV2NYQ2-F1
#
_cell.length_a   1.000
_cell.length_b   1.000
_cell.length_c   1.000
_cell.angle_alpha   90.00
_cell.angle_beta   90.00
_cell.angle_gamma   90.00
#
_symmetry.space_group_name_H-M   'P 1'
#
loop_
_entity.id
_entity.type
_entity.pdbx_description
1 polymer ?
#
loop_
_entity_poly.entity_id
_entity_poly.type
_entity_poly.pdbx_seq_one_letter_code
_entity_poly.pdbx_strand_id
1 'polypeptide(L)'
;MLANTTVSETTNELWWSIYAWWSCVLVLKMMLLTWYTGQIRVREQVIHSEEDRMWMKKKSNIILCPTGDGHSDVIRIRSAHRKDLETVLPFIVFTPLWLNVETCNFMVKILIPGFALISILYTLMHMQLLQMSAIWKFYSSMILYCILTYICAIAAVRYTLLLSQN
;
A
#
# COMPACT_ATOMS: atom_id res chain seq x y z
N MET A 1 21.40 35.05 -1.78
CA MET A 1 21.87 33.76 -1.22
C MET A 1 20.90 33.22 -0.16
N LEU A 2 20.55 34.01 0.87
CA LEU A 2 19.56 33.64 1.91
C LEU A 2 18.13 33.31 1.40
N ALA A 3 17.64 33.99 0.37
CA ALA A 3 16.29 33.70 -0.16
C ALA A 3 16.19 32.35 -0.90
N ASN A 4 17.29 31.86 -1.48
CA ASN A 4 17.29 30.57 -2.19
C ASN A 4 17.40 29.40 -1.21
N THR A 5 18.10 29.58 -0.08
CA THR A 5 18.22 28.54 0.94
C THR A 5 16.89 28.29 1.64
N THR A 6 16.14 29.34 1.98
CA THR A 6 14.81 29.20 2.62
C THR A 6 13.77 28.56 1.70
N VAL A 7 13.80 28.85 0.39
CA VAL A 7 12.91 28.21 -0.60
C VAL A 7 13.25 26.73 -0.79
N SER A 8 14.53 26.37 -0.73
CA SER A 8 14.96 24.97 -0.79
C SER A 8 14.54 24.17 0.44
N GLU A 9 14.71 24.74 1.64
CA GLU A 9 14.31 24.12 2.91
C GLU A 9 12.81 23.88 2.98
N THR A 10 12.00 24.90 2.67
CA THR A 10 10.53 24.78 2.65
C THR A 10 10.04 23.75 1.62
N THR A 11 10.72 23.64 0.49
CA THR A 11 10.41 22.61 -0.53
C THR A 11 10.69 21.20 -0.01
N ASN A 12 11.81 21.01 0.68
CA ASN A 12 12.18 19.73 1.26
C ASN A 12 11.18 19.31 2.36
N GLU A 13 10.85 20.23 3.27
CA GLU A 13 9.82 20.01 4.31
C GLU A 13 8.47 19.61 3.71
N LEU A 14 8.06 20.26 2.61
CA LEU A 14 6.83 19.92 1.90
C LEU A 14 6.87 18.50 1.34
N TRP A 15 7.99 18.07 0.75
CA TRP A 15 8.13 16.72 0.19
C TRP A 15 7.99 15.64 1.25
N TRP A 16 8.69 15.80 2.37
CA TRP A 16 8.60 14.88 3.50
C TRP A 16 7.21 14.87 4.13
N SER A 17 6.53 16.02 4.19
CA SER A 17 5.15 16.11 4.68
C SER A 17 4.17 15.36 3.78
N ILE A 18 4.30 15.49 2.45
CA ILE A 18 3.50 14.73 1.47
C ILE A 18 3.75 13.23 1.64
N TYR A 19 5.01 12.82 1.75
CA TYR A 19 5.37 11.42 1.98
C TYR A 19 4.78 10.88 3.28
N ALA A 20 4.95 11.59 4.40
CA ALA A 20 4.47 11.17 5.70
C ALA A 20 2.94 11.02 5.70
N TRP A 21 2.23 12.03 5.18
CA TRP A 21 0.76 12.00 5.09
C TRP A 21 0.26 10.79 4.30
N TRP A 22 0.75 10.60 3.07
CA TRP A 22 0.26 9.51 2.22
C TRP A 22 0.72 8.12 2.68
N SER A 23 1.88 8.02 3.31
CA SER A 23 2.34 6.78 3.96
C SER A 23 1.43 6.43 5.13
N CYS A 24 1.05 7.40 5.99
CA CYS A 24 0.08 7.17 7.05
C CYS A 24 -1.28 6.71 6.51
N VAL A 25 -1.79 7.35 5.46
CA VAL A 25 -3.05 6.94 4.81
C VAL A 25 -2.98 5.49 4.30
N LEU A 26 -1.87 5.12 3.65
CA LEU A 26 -1.65 3.77 3.14
C LEU A 26 -1.53 2.71 4.24
N VAL A 27 -0.81 3.02 5.33
CA VAL A 27 -0.70 2.14 6.50
C VAL A 27 -2.07 1.95 7.16
N LEU A 28 -2.82 3.04 7.37
CA LEU A 28 -4.18 2.97 7.91
C LEU A 28 -5.09 2.11 7.04
N LYS A 29 -5.00 2.23 5.71
CA LYS A 29 -5.72 1.35 4.77
C LYS A 29 -5.39 -0.12 4.98
N MET A 30 -4.11 -0.48 5.13
CA MET A 30 -3.70 -1.86 5.39
C MET A 30 -4.20 -2.37 6.76
N MET A 31 -4.17 -1.52 7.78
CA MET A 31 -4.75 -1.84 9.09
C MET A 31 -6.26 -2.11 8.99
N LEU A 32 -6.98 -1.30 8.21
CA LEU A 32 -8.42 -1.51 7.95
C LEU A 32 -8.67 -2.85 7.26
N LEU A 33 -7.85 -3.29 6.31
CA LEU A 33 -7.99 -4.61 5.68
C LEU A 33 -7.82 -5.76 6.67
N THR A 34 -6.91 -5.62 7.64
CA THR A 34 -6.74 -6.59 8.72
C THR A 34 -8.01 -6.66 9.59
N TRP A 35 -8.54 -5.50 9.96
CA TRP A 35 -9.80 -5.41 10.71
C TRP A 35 -10.98 -6.05 9.96
N TYR A 36 -11.17 -5.70 8.68
CA TYR A 36 -12.23 -6.27 7.85
C TYR A 36 -12.09 -7.79 7.70
N THR A 37 -10.87 -8.30 7.57
CA THR A 37 -10.63 -9.75 7.53
C THR A 37 -11.12 -10.43 8.80
N GLY A 38 -10.83 -9.85 9.98
CA GLY A 38 -11.32 -10.34 11.27
C GLY A 38 -12.84 -10.33 11.37
N GLN A 39 -13.49 -9.24 10.93
CA GLN A 39 -14.95 -9.12 10.91
C GLN A 39 -15.61 -10.21 10.05
N ILE A 40 -15.07 -10.47 8.85
CA ILE A 40 -15.59 -11.52 7.97
C ILE A 40 -15.37 -12.90 8.58
N ARG A 41 -14.20 -13.18 9.17
CA ARG A 41 -13.95 -14.45 9.86
C ARG A 41 -14.95 -14.72 10.98
N VAL A 42 -15.24 -13.72 11.79
CA VAL A 42 -16.26 -13.81 12.84
C VAL A 42 -17.65 -13.97 12.23
N ARG A 43 -18.01 -13.25 11.16
CA ARG A 43 -19.33 -13.37 10.52
C ARG A 43 -19.56 -14.75 9.91
N GLU A 44 -18.58 -15.24 9.15
CA GLU A 44 -18.62 -16.51 8.41
C GLU A 44 -18.20 -17.72 9.27
N GLN A 45 -17.85 -17.51 10.54
CA GLN A 45 -17.40 -18.55 11.47
C GLN A 45 -16.19 -19.36 10.94
N VAL A 46 -15.27 -18.68 10.27
CA VAL A 46 -14.03 -19.28 9.74
C VAL A 46 -12.90 -19.05 10.74
N ILE A 47 -12.34 -20.13 11.28
CA ILE A 47 -11.21 -20.10 12.20
C ILE A 47 -9.94 -20.66 11.56
N HIS A 48 -8.78 -20.17 12.03
CA HIS A 48 -7.49 -20.68 11.59
C HIS A 48 -6.95 -21.73 12.56
N SER A 49 -7.13 -21.50 13.86
CA SER A 49 -6.70 -22.40 14.94
C SER A 49 -7.89 -22.82 15.81
N GLU A 50 -7.76 -23.93 16.53
CA GLU A 50 -8.77 -24.35 17.51
C GLU A 50 -8.85 -23.41 18.73
N GLU A 51 -7.79 -22.64 19.02
CA GLU A 51 -7.84 -21.56 20.02
C GLU A 51 -8.89 -20.51 19.66
N ASP A 52 -9.00 -20.16 18.37
CA ASP A 52 -9.97 -19.17 17.88
C ASP A 52 -11.43 -19.59 18.16
N ARG A 53 -11.70 -20.89 18.35
CA ARG A 53 -13.03 -21.44 18.64
C ARG A 53 -13.64 -20.79 19.88
N MET A 54 -12.83 -20.36 20.85
CA MET A 54 -13.32 -19.73 22.08
C MET A 54 -14.02 -18.39 21.83
N TRP A 55 -13.68 -17.70 20.73
CA TRP A 55 -14.22 -16.40 20.36
C TRP A 55 -15.46 -16.51 19.44
N MET A 56 -15.83 -17.73 19.02
CA MET A 56 -16.92 -17.98 18.08
C MET A 56 -18.26 -18.23 18.78
N LYS A 57 -19.31 -17.52 18.34
CA LYS A 57 -20.66 -17.60 18.93
C LYS A 57 -21.43 -18.85 18.51
N LYS A 58 -21.23 -19.37 17.29
CA LYS A 58 -21.98 -20.50 16.73
C LYS A 58 -21.10 -21.74 16.58
N LYS A 59 -20.82 -22.40 17.71
CA LYS A 59 -19.88 -23.53 17.79
C LYS A 59 -20.18 -24.71 16.84
N SER A 60 -21.42 -24.86 16.39
CA SER A 60 -21.84 -25.94 15.49
C SER A 60 -21.46 -25.74 14.01
N ASN A 61 -21.26 -24.49 13.57
CA ASN A 61 -21.09 -24.15 12.14
C ASN A 61 -19.70 -23.57 11.87
N ILE A 62 -18.70 -24.00 12.64
CA ILE A 62 -17.34 -23.48 12.53
C ILE A 62 -16.61 -24.20 11.41
N ILE A 63 -16.00 -23.42 10.52
CA ILE A 63 -15.12 -23.91 9.47
C ILE A 63 -13.68 -23.77 9.97
N LEU A 64 -13.06 -24.88 10.36
CA LEU A 64 -11.63 -24.90 10.66
C LEU A 64 -10.85 -24.97 9.35
N CYS A 65 -10.12 -23.90 9.05
CA CYS A 65 -9.29 -23.80 7.86
C CYS A 65 -7.87 -23.38 8.24
N PRO A 66 -6.92 -24.33 8.38
CA PRO A 66 -5.54 -24.04 8.75
C PRO A 66 -4.77 -23.17 7.76
N THR A 67 -5.29 -22.90 6.56
CA THR A 67 -4.70 -21.91 5.64
C THR A 67 -5.25 -20.51 5.89
N GLY A 68 -6.38 -20.39 6.60
CA GLY A 68 -7.10 -19.15 6.87
C GLY A 68 -8.01 -18.68 5.73
N ASP A 69 -8.24 -19.53 4.71
CA ASP A 69 -8.96 -19.23 3.46
C ASP A 69 -10.34 -19.90 3.37
N GLY A 70 -10.95 -20.25 4.50
CA GLY A 70 -12.19 -21.05 4.54
C GLY A 70 -13.44 -20.39 3.94
N HIS A 71 -13.37 -19.16 3.43
CA HIS A 71 -14.48 -18.48 2.76
C HIS A 71 -13.97 -17.55 1.63
N SER A 72 -14.74 -17.46 0.53
CA SER A 72 -14.37 -16.69 -0.66
C SER A 72 -14.14 -15.21 -0.37
N ASP A 73 -14.93 -14.61 0.53
CA ASP A 73 -14.73 -13.22 0.98
C ASP A 73 -13.42 -13.03 1.75
N VAL A 74 -13.02 -14.01 2.56
CA VAL A 74 -11.75 -13.96 3.30
C VAL A 74 -10.58 -14.01 2.31
N ILE A 75 -10.64 -14.93 1.34
CA ILE A 75 -9.62 -15.04 0.27
C ILE A 75 -9.50 -13.71 -0.48
N ARG A 76 -10.63 -13.09 -0.83
CA ARG A 76 -10.67 -11.83 -1.58
C ARG A 76 -10.01 -10.68 -0.81
N ILE A 77 -10.35 -10.48 0.46
CA ILE A 77 -9.74 -9.40 1.27
C ILE A 77 -8.26 -9.68 1.52
N ARG A 78 -7.89 -10.93 1.83
CA ARG A 78 -6.49 -11.31 2.03
C ARG A 78 -5.66 -11.11 0.76
N SER A 79 -6.22 -11.39 -0.41
CA SER A 79 -5.57 -11.14 -1.69
C SER A 79 -5.33 -9.64 -1.92
N ALA A 80 -6.32 -8.78 -1.62
CA ALA A 80 -6.14 -7.33 -1.65
C ALA A 80 -5.05 -6.86 -0.68
N HIS A 81 -5.04 -7.37 0.56
CA HIS A 81 -4.03 -7.01 1.55
C HIS A 81 -2.64 -7.52 1.14
N ARG A 82 -2.52 -8.74 0.59
CA ARG A 82 -1.24 -9.25 0.07
C ARG A 82 -0.70 -8.37 -1.05
N LYS A 83 -1.57 -7.90 -1.95
CA LYS A 83 -1.18 -6.95 -2.98
C LYS A 83 -0.62 -5.66 -2.40
N ASP A 84 -1.23 -5.14 -1.32
CA ASP A 84 -0.70 -3.98 -0.61
C ASP A 84 0.68 -4.28 0.00
N LEU A 85 0.87 -5.44 0.62
CA LEU A 85 2.18 -5.85 1.12
C LEU A 85 3.25 -5.89 0.01
N GLU A 86 2.89 -6.37 -1.19
CA GLU A 86 3.80 -6.46 -2.34
C GLU A 86 4.10 -5.10 -3.00
N THR A 87 3.31 -4.06 -2.75
CA THR A 87 3.41 -2.76 -3.45
C THR A 87 3.63 -1.58 -2.52
N VAL A 88 2.78 -1.44 -1.50
CA VAL A 88 2.82 -0.35 -0.51
C VAL A 88 4.06 -0.44 0.37
N LEU A 89 4.46 -1.63 0.83
CA LEU A 89 5.65 -1.75 1.67
C LEU A 89 6.94 -1.33 0.93
N PRO A 90 7.22 -1.85 -0.30
CA PRO A 90 8.33 -1.34 -1.09
C PRO A 90 8.23 0.17 -1.33
N PHE A 91 7.03 0.68 -1.64
CA PHE A 91 6.84 2.12 -1.85
C PHE A 91 7.23 2.94 -0.62
N ILE A 92 6.80 2.55 0.58
CA ILE A 92 7.14 3.24 1.83
C ILE A 92 8.66 3.19 2.09
N VAL A 93 9.34 2.10 1.73
CA VAL A 93 10.80 1.93 1.94
C VAL A 93 11.62 2.72 0.91
N PHE A 94 11.26 2.66 -0.37
CA PHE A 94 12.06 3.26 -1.45
C PHE A 94 11.77 4.75 -1.68
N THR A 95 10.58 5.24 -1.34
CA THR A 95 10.24 6.66 -1.52
C THR A 95 11.16 7.61 -0.73
N PRO A 96 11.52 7.35 0.55
CA PRO A 96 12.52 8.16 1.26
C PRO A 96 13.88 8.18 0.57
N LEU A 97 14.35 7.04 0.05
CA LEU A 97 15.61 6.95 -0.69
C LEU A 97 15.55 7.80 -1.97
N TRP A 98 14.43 7.72 -2.69
CA TRP A 98 14.19 8.55 -3.87
C TRP A 98 14.09 10.04 -3.53
N LEU A 99 13.43 10.44 -2.45
CA LEU A 99 13.32 11.84 -2.03
C LEU A 99 14.67 12.50 -1.72
N ASN A 100 15.67 11.73 -1.29
CA ASN A 100 17.02 12.25 -1.05
C ASN A 100 17.78 12.61 -2.34
N VAL A 101 17.37 12.04 -3.49
CA VAL A 101 18.06 12.24 -4.78
C VAL A 101 17.19 12.94 -5.82
N GLU A 102 15.88 13.04 -5.57
CA GLU A 102 14.95 13.71 -6.45
C GLU A 102 15.14 15.22 -6.39
N THR A 103 14.90 15.87 -7.53
CA THR A 103 15.07 17.33 -7.69
C THR A 103 13.80 18.01 -8.21
N CYS A 104 12.82 17.25 -8.69
CA CYS A 104 11.62 17.77 -9.34
C CYS A 104 10.41 17.80 -8.40
N ASN A 105 9.99 19.01 -8.01
CA ASN A 105 8.83 19.23 -7.15
C ASN A 105 7.52 18.64 -7.73
N PHE A 106 7.35 18.72 -9.05
CA PHE A 106 6.17 18.21 -9.75
C PHE A 106 6.03 16.69 -9.63
N MET A 107 7.14 15.95 -9.72
CA MET A 107 7.14 14.49 -9.62
C MET A 107 6.66 14.03 -8.24
N VAL A 108 7.18 14.64 -7.16
CA VAL A 108 6.79 14.31 -5.78
C VAL A 108 5.29 14.57 -5.56
N LYS A 109 4.79 15.72 -6.01
CA LYS A 109 3.38 16.11 -5.86
C LYS A 109 2.40 15.23 -6.62
N ILE A 110 2.83 14.51 -7.65
CA ILE A 110 1.95 13.66 -8.45
C ILE A 110 2.13 12.19 -8.11
N LEU A 111 3.37 11.70 -8.05
CA LEU A 111 3.64 10.28 -7.91
C LEU A 111 3.25 9.75 -6.52
N ILE A 112 3.54 10.49 -5.44
CA ILE A 112 3.21 10.02 -4.08
C ILE A 112 1.69 9.96 -3.88
N PRO A 113 0.93 11.07 -4.10
CA PRO A 113 -0.52 11.02 -3.97
C PRO A 113 -1.17 10.07 -4.98
N GLY A 114 -0.68 10.07 -6.23
CA GLY A 114 -1.19 9.23 -7.30
C GLY A 114 -1.05 7.74 -6.99
N PHE A 115 0.11 7.30 -6.50
CA PHE A 115 0.32 5.93 -6.06
C PHE A 115 -0.70 5.53 -4.98
N ALA A 116 -0.88 6.38 -3.97
CA ALA A 116 -1.79 6.09 -2.87
C ALA A 116 -3.25 6.03 -3.32
N LEU A 117 -3.70 6.98 -4.14
CA LEU A 117 -5.05 6.99 -4.70
C LEU A 117 -5.33 5.76 -5.58
N ILE A 118 -4.38 5.37 -6.43
CA ILE A 118 -4.52 4.18 -7.29
C ILE A 118 -4.51 2.90 -6.45
N SER A 119 -3.72 2.85 -5.38
CA SER A 119 -3.71 1.72 -4.43
C SER A 119 -5.05 1.58 -3.72
N ILE A 120 -5.62 2.70 -3.23
CA ILE A 120 -6.96 2.72 -2.64
C ILE A 120 -8.00 2.25 -3.65
N LEU A 121 -7.98 2.78 -4.87
CA LEU A 121 -8.90 2.38 -5.93
C LEU A 121 -8.78 0.89 -6.24
N TYR A 122 -7.56 0.36 -6.37
CA TYR A 122 -7.32 -1.07 -6.58
C TYR A 122 -7.96 -1.90 -5.47
N THR A 123 -7.75 -1.53 -4.20
CA THR A 123 -8.35 -2.24 -3.05
C THR A 123 -9.88 -2.21 -3.10
N LEU A 124 -10.50 -1.04 -3.34
CA LEU A 124 -11.96 -0.89 -3.41
C LEU A 124 -12.56 -1.77 -4.52
N MET A 125 -11.93 -1.78 -5.68
CA MET A 125 -12.32 -2.63 -6.79
C MET A 125 -12.13 -4.11 -6.46
N HIS A 126 -10.98 -4.47 -5.86
CA HIS A 126 -10.66 -5.85 -5.51
C HIS A 126 -11.68 -6.42 -4.52
N MET A 127 -12.05 -5.64 -3.50
CA MET A 127 -13.05 -5.99 -2.50
C MET A 127 -14.49 -5.99 -3.04
N GLN A 128 -14.72 -5.58 -4.28
CA GLN A 128 -16.03 -5.44 -4.92
C GLN A 128 -16.93 -4.38 -4.26
N LEU A 129 -16.34 -3.38 -3.57
CA LEU A 129 -17.09 -2.19 -3.13
C LEU A 129 -17.49 -1.32 -4.32
N LEU A 130 -16.69 -1.36 -5.39
CA LEU A 130 -16.99 -0.75 -6.68
C LEU A 130 -17.17 -1.86 -7.71
N GLN A 131 -18.36 -1.97 -8.28
CA GLN A 131 -18.68 -2.97 -9.30
C GLN A 131 -18.12 -2.50 -10.65
N MET A 132 -16.86 -2.83 -10.91
CA MET A 132 -16.16 -2.53 -12.16
C MET A 132 -15.59 -3.80 -12.80
N SER A 133 -15.36 -3.74 -14.11
CA SER A 133 -14.74 -4.84 -14.87
C SER A 133 -13.36 -5.23 -14.30
N ALA A 134 -13.03 -6.52 -14.37
CA ALA A 134 -11.74 -7.06 -13.92
C ALA A 134 -10.53 -6.40 -14.61
N ILE A 135 -10.73 -5.89 -15.83
CA ILE A 135 -9.72 -5.19 -16.65
C ILE A 135 -9.16 -3.97 -15.89
N TRP A 136 -10.01 -3.20 -15.23
CA TRP A 136 -9.59 -2.03 -14.47
C TRP A 136 -8.69 -2.39 -13.29
N LYS A 137 -8.93 -3.55 -12.64
CA LYS A 137 -8.06 -4.04 -11.55
C LYS A 137 -6.66 -4.34 -12.07
N PHE A 138 -6.57 -4.93 -13.27
CA PHE A 138 -5.31 -5.20 -13.93
C PHE A 138 -4.55 -3.91 -14.23
N TYR A 139 -5.21 -2.91 -14.83
CA TYR A 139 -4.58 -1.62 -15.12
C TYR A 139 -4.12 -0.89 -13.86
N SER A 140 -4.95 -0.81 -12.81
CA SER A 140 -4.53 -0.21 -11.54
C SER A 140 -3.31 -0.93 -10.95
N SER A 141 -3.28 -2.27 -10.98
CA SER A 141 -2.13 -3.05 -10.55
C SER A 141 -0.87 -2.75 -11.37
N MET A 142 -0.99 -2.63 -12.69
CA MET A 142 0.13 -2.34 -13.57
C MET A 142 0.69 -0.93 -13.32
N ILE A 143 -0.18 0.07 -13.16
CA ILE A 143 0.23 1.44 -12.88
C ILE A 143 1.00 1.52 -11.55
N LEU A 144 0.55 0.82 -10.51
CA LEU A 144 1.28 0.77 -9.22
C LEU A 144 2.69 0.24 -9.37
N TYR A 145 2.88 -0.86 -10.11
CA TYR A 145 4.22 -1.38 -10.37
C TYR A 145 5.05 -0.43 -11.22
N CYS A 146 4.48 0.23 -12.23
CA CYS A 146 5.21 1.21 -13.04
C CYS A 146 5.71 2.39 -12.20
N ILE A 147 4.90 2.92 -11.29
CA ILE A 147 5.33 4.00 -10.38
C ILE A 147 6.44 3.50 -9.46
N LEU A 148 6.27 2.31 -8.87
CA LEU A 148 7.27 1.74 -7.95
C LEU A 148 8.61 1.47 -8.65
N THR A 149 8.59 0.86 -9.84
CA THR A 149 9.82 0.59 -10.60
C THR A 149 10.51 1.87 -11.03
N TYR A 150 9.75 2.91 -11.40
CA TYR A 150 10.30 4.23 -11.69
C TYR A 150 11.04 4.82 -10.48
N ILE A 151 10.39 4.85 -9.31
CA ILE A 151 10.99 5.37 -8.06
C ILE A 151 12.28 4.62 -7.73
N CYS A 152 12.24 3.28 -7.76
CA CYS A 152 13.40 2.44 -7.47
C CYS A 152 14.54 2.66 -8.49
N ALA A 153 14.23 2.74 -9.78
CA ALA A 153 15.23 2.91 -10.82
C ALA A 153 15.93 4.28 -10.73
N ILE A 154 15.17 5.37 -10.53
CA ILE A 154 15.75 6.71 -10.37
C ILE A 154 16.61 6.79 -9.11
N ALA A 155 16.13 6.24 -7.99
CA ALA A 155 16.91 6.16 -6.77
C ALA A 155 18.25 5.44 -7.03
N ALA A 156 18.21 4.23 -7.59
CA ALA A 156 19.40 3.45 -7.87
C ALA A 156 20.40 4.18 -8.78
N VAL A 157 19.94 4.71 -9.92
CA VAL A 157 20.81 5.42 -10.87
C VAL A 157 21.47 6.63 -10.23
N ARG A 158 20.70 7.48 -9.52
CA ARG A 158 21.25 8.68 -8.89
C ARG A 158 22.25 8.35 -7.79
N TYR A 159 21.99 7.35 -6.95
CA TYR A 159 22.94 6.90 -5.94
C TYR A 159 24.22 6.33 -6.55
N THR A 160 24.14 5.57 -7.66
CA THR A 160 25.35 5.08 -8.35
C THR A 160 26.19 6.22 -8.92
N LEU A 161 25.55 7.26 -9.46
CA LEU A 161 26.26 8.44 -9.96
C LEU A 161 26.95 9.20 -8.84
N LEU A 162 26.26 9.42 -7.71
CA LEU A 162 26.85 10.05 -6.53
C LEU A 162 28.04 9.28 -5.98
N LEU A 163 27.97 7.94 -5.95
CA LEU A 163 29.07 7.10 -5.51
C LEU A 163 30.27 7.16 -6.47
N SER A 164 30.03 7.27 -7.78
CA SER A 164 31.11 7.36 -8.78
C SER A 164 31.87 8.70 -8.76
N GLN A 165 31.32 9.73 -8.11
CA GLN A 165 31.91 11.06 -8.02
C GLN A 165 32.75 11.27 -6.74
N ASN A 166 32.67 10.34 -5.79
CA ASN A 166 33.44 10.33 -4.54
C ASN A 166 34.63 9.37 -4.64
#